data_AF-A0A3D0KP49-F1
#
_entry.id   AF-A0A3D0KP49-F1
#
_cell.length_a   1.000
_cell.length_b   1.000
_cell.length_c   1.000
_cell.angle_alpha   90.00
_cell.angle_beta   90.00
_cell.angle_gamma   90.00
#
_symmetry.space_group_name_H-M   'P 1'
#
loop_
_entity.id
_entity.type
_entity.pdbx_description
1 polymer ?
#
loop_
_entity_poly.entity_id
_entity_poly.type
_entity_poly.pdbx_seq_one_letter_code
_entity_poly.pdbx_strand_id
1 'polypeptide(L)'
;MNRKKTIIIAAIAAAVLVGVMLLLIFLPKGSGDSGSATLDEGTHMKTVTDKNGMHQAVVETEPNGEIKNNSYGTLIDYVPANIKNIRVENKKGTLDVQSTTPKGEATVYSIKGYEDFELQSGIPDLVASAASNLEFSKVASTDGGGKAEFGLDNPRSTVTVTYQDKTKAVFKVGSNAPQAAGTYVQFGTEPTVYLCSTDVVSAFDLGLTDFINRNINNSADSAENNEASSITISGSGFKNEIVLEPNKSQKNSASFIMTSPVKGYASESESSLISGSIRGLYSDSVEMVNPSNAQLEKLGLSSPYAKITAVYPDVTVKLSGTKPDSDGNVLIMADGGKVVYKISAEKAAWTNTSYEKLVNEYVLNPKMSSLSGVSIKADKTYAFELETKEVTKTDDEGEETTSTSTTVKYNGKELDLGKFTNLYDDLTLIKLNEVKEHSFSGSPEVSITYTYDDSGNDVVEFYAENAEFYTAVLNGRAVGNCYKADVARIKNNIQSLTK
;
A
#
# COMPACT_ATOMS: atom_id res chain seq x y z
N MET A 1 -15.31 -4.42 -21.12
CA MET A 1 -14.44 -3.51 -20.33
C MET A 1 -14.27 -2.20 -21.10
N ASN A 2 -15.24 -1.26 -21.08
CA ASN A 2 -15.11 -0.01 -21.87
C ASN A 2 -16.10 1.12 -21.50
N ARG A 3 -16.64 1.16 -20.27
CA ARG A 3 -17.52 2.27 -19.83
C ARG A 3 -16.83 3.29 -18.93
N LYS A 4 -15.85 2.89 -18.10
CA LYS A 4 -15.16 3.82 -17.19
C LYS A 4 -14.17 4.76 -17.89
N LYS A 5 -13.51 4.33 -18.98
CA LYS A 5 -12.57 5.17 -19.77
C LYS A 5 -13.29 6.28 -20.56
N THR A 6 -14.47 6.00 -21.10
CA THR A 6 -15.30 7.00 -21.80
C THR A 6 -15.83 8.07 -20.84
N ILE A 7 -16.09 7.72 -19.58
CA ILE A 7 -16.60 8.67 -18.57
C ILE A 7 -15.54 9.70 -18.17
N ILE A 8 -14.25 9.34 -18.13
CA ILE A 8 -13.17 10.29 -17.75
C ILE A 8 -12.87 11.26 -18.90
N ILE A 9 -12.82 10.79 -20.15
CA ILE A 9 -12.64 11.66 -21.33
C ILE A 9 -13.87 12.57 -21.52
N ALA A 10 -15.08 12.04 -21.29
CA ALA A 10 -16.29 12.85 -21.27
C ALA A 10 -16.30 13.86 -20.11
N ALA A 11 -15.70 13.55 -18.95
CA ALA A 11 -15.58 14.47 -17.82
C ALA A 11 -14.58 15.60 -18.08
N ILE A 12 -13.50 15.37 -18.81
CA ILE A 12 -12.53 16.42 -19.19
C ILE A 12 -13.11 17.32 -20.29
N ALA A 13 -13.76 16.75 -21.31
CA ALA A 13 -14.47 17.53 -22.32
C ALA A 13 -15.67 18.31 -21.70
N ALA A 14 -16.35 17.72 -20.71
CA ALA A 14 -17.39 18.42 -19.95
C ALA A 14 -16.81 19.49 -19.02
N ALA A 15 -15.62 19.32 -18.44
CA ALA A 15 -14.97 20.36 -17.63
C ALA A 15 -14.54 21.56 -18.48
N VAL A 16 -14.10 21.35 -19.73
CA VAL A 16 -13.81 22.42 -20.69
C VAL A 16 -15.10 23.15 -21.10
N LEU A 17 -16.17 22.41 -21.42
CA LEU A 17 -17.47 23.02 -21.77
C LEU A 17 -18.16 23.71 -20.58
N VAL A 18 -18.08 23.13 -19.37
CA VAL A 18 -18.62 23.72 -18.13
C VAL A 18 -17.76 24.89 -17.67
N GLY A 19 -16.44 24.86 -17.88
CA GLY A 19 -15.55 26.00 -17.63
C GLY A 19 -15.89 27.21 -18.50
N VAL A 20 -16.13 26.97 -19.80
CA VAL A 20 -16.60 28.01 -20.75
C VAL A 20 -18.03 28.46 -20.42
N MET A 21 -18.93 27.54 -20.01
CA MET A 21 -20.30 27.89 -19.58
C MET A 21 -20.35 28.64 -18.25
N LEU A 22 -19.50 28.31 -17.27
CA LEU A 22 -19.44 29.00 -15.98
C LEU A 22 -18.86 30.41 -16.13
N LEU A 23 -17.92 30.62 -17.06
CA LEU A 23 -17.45 31.94 -17.48
C LEU A 23 -18.59 32.81 -18.04
N LEU A 24 -19.57 32.21 -18.73
CA LEU A 24 -20.78 32.89 -19.21
C LEU A 24 -21.82 33.16 -18.11
N ILE A 25 -21.82 32.38 -17.01
CA ILE A 25 -22.79 32.51 -15.90
C ILE A 25 -22.33 33.51 -14.82
N PHE A 26 -21.02 33.69 -14.63
CA PHE A 26 -20.46 34.66 -13.66
C PHE A 26 -20.38 36.11 -14.16
N LEU A 27 -21.00 36.44 -15.30
CA LEU A 27 -21.24 37.83 -15.69
C LEU A 27 -22.09 38.53 -14.60
N PRO A 28 -21.72 39.73 -14.12
CA PRO A 28 -22.52 40.45 -13.14
C PRO A 28 -23.88 40.79 -13.75
N LYS A 29 -24.96 40.23 -13.20
CA LYS A 29 -26.32 40.74 -13.46
C LYS A 29 -26.53 42.00 -12.62
N GLY A 30 -26.04 43.13 -13.15
CA GLY A 30 -26.21 44.47 -12.60
C GLY A 30 -26.95 45.36 -13.59
N SER A 31 -28.00 46.01 -13.10
CA SER A 31 -29.02 46.80 -13.78
C SER A 31 -28.50 47.92 -14.71
N GLY A 32 -29.03 47.94 -15.94
CA GLY A 32 -29.39 49.17 -16.65
C GLY A 32 -28.27 49.95 -17.32
N ASP A 33 -27.64 49.39 -18.35
CA ASP A 33 -27.38 50.10 -19.61
C ASP A 33 -27.07 49.07 -20.70
N SER A 34 -27.50 49.32 -21.93
CA SER A 34 -27.29 48.42 -23.08
C SER A 34 -25.85 48.53 -23.61
N GLY A 35 -24.89 48.08 -22.80
CA GLY A 35 -23.51 47.85 -23.22
C GLY A 35 -23.34 46.44 -23.77
N SER A 36 -23.06 46.31 -25.07
CA SER A 36 -22.55 45.08 -25.67
C SER A 36 -21.42 44.52 -24.81
N ALA A 37 -21.52 43.28 -24.32
CA ALA A 37 -20.38 42.58 -23.74
C ALA A 37 -19.31 42.45 -24.84
N THR A 38 -18.28 43.28 -24.76
CA THR A 38 -17.13 43.20 -25.67
C THR A 38 -16.37 41.91 -25.34
N LEU A 39 -16.27 41.01 -26.31
CA LEU A 39 -15.40 39.84 -26.23
C LEU A 39 -13.96 40.33 -26.10
N ASP A 40 -13.23 39.84 -25.11
CA ASP A 40 -11.79 40.07 -25.01
C ASP A 40 -11.11 39.27 -26.13
N GLU A 41 -10.38 39.96 -27.01
CA GLU A 41 -9.70 39.33 -28.15
C GLU A 41 -8.41 38.61 -27.74
N GLY A 42 -8.02 38.70 -26.47
CA GLY A 42 -6.76 38.16 -25.94
C GLY A 42 -5.56 39.03 -26.30
N THR A 43 -4.38 38.61 -25.83
CA THR A 43 -3.13 39.33 -26.14
C THR A 43 -2.86 39.34 -27.63
N HIS A 44 -2.62 40.53 -28.19
CA HIS A 44 -2.23 40.67 -29.58
C HIS A 44 -0.82 40.12 -29.76
N MET A 45 -0.73 38.89 -30.26
CA MET A 45 0.53 38.20 -30.47
C MET A 45 0.45 37.24 -31.66
N LYS A 46 1.63 36.79 -32.10
CA LYS A 46 1.77 35.70 -33.06
C LYS A 46 2.82 34.70 -32.59
N THR A 47 2.58 33.43 -32.88
CA THR A 47 3.60 32.40 -32.78
C THR A 47 4.34 32.28 -34.10
N VAL A 48 5.66 32.22 -34.05
CA VAL A 48 6.53 32.10 -35.23
C VAL A 48 7.57 31.02 -35.00
N THR A 49 8.05 30.42 -36.08
CA THR A 49 9.17 29.48 -36.02
C THR A 49 10.42 30.16 -36.58
N ASP A 50 11.51 30.16 -35.80
CA ASP A 50 12.78 30.74 -36.22
C ASP A 50 13.52 29.86 -37.27
N LYS A 51 14.66 30.36 -37.78
CA LYS A 51 15.49 29.65 -38.77
C LYS A 51 16.03 28.29 -38.31
N ASN A 52 16.01 28.01 -37.01
CA ASN A 52 16.47 26.76 -36.40
C ASN A 52 15.30 25.82 -36.09
N GLY A 53 14.06 26.19 -36.44
CA GLY A 53 12.86 25.42 -36.13
C GLY A 53 12.33 25.65 -34.72
N MET A 54 12.79 26.66 -33.98
CA MET A 54 12.31 26.96 -32.62
C MET A 54 11.06 27.85 -32.66
N HIS A 55 10.00 27.45 -31.97
CA HIS A 55 8.81 28.26 -31.76
C HIS A 55 9.10 29.41 -30.79
N GLN A 56 8.61 30.59 -31.17
CA GLN A 56 8.72 31.85 -30.45
C GLN A 56 7.34 32.49 -30.39
N ALA A 57 7.10 33.31 -29.36
CA ALA A 57 5.93 34.16 -29.29
C ALA A 57 6.37 35.63 -29.39
N VAL A 58 5.76 36.35 -30.33
CA VAL A 58 6.02 37.78 -30.57
C VAL A 58 4.80 38.55 -30.13
N VAL A 59 4.93 39.27 -29.03
CA VAL A 59 3.88 40.12 -28.44
C VAL A 59 3.93 41.49 -29.11
N GLU A 60 2.77 41.99 -29.54
CA GLU A 60 2.67 43.34 -30.09
C GLU A 60 2.65 44.38 -28.98
N THR A 61 3.44 45.44 -29.17
CA THR A 61 3.53 46.58 -28.26
C THR A 61 3.12 47.86 -28.97
N GLU A 62 2.59 48.80 -28.19
CA GLU A 62 2.38 50.19 -28.60
C GLU A 62 3.73 50.92 -28.73
N PRO A 63 3.80 52.06 -29.44
CA PRO A 63 5.05 52.82 -29.59
C PRO A 63 5.70 53.28 -28.26
N ASN A 64 4.91 53.36 -27.19
CA ASN A 64 5.38 53.68 -25.83
C ASN A 64 5.93 52.45 -25.07
N GLY A 65 5.90 51.25 -25.67
CA GLY A 65 6.37 49.99 -25.08
C GLY A 65 5.31 49.20 -24.29
N GLU A 66 4.07 49.72 -24.16
CA GLU A 66 2.99 49.00 -23.50
C GLU A 66 2.48 47.83 -24.35
N ILE A 67 2.03 46.76 -23.71
CA ILE A 67 1.53 45.56 -24.39
C ILE A 67 0.11 45.80 -24.88
N LYS A 68 -0.14 45.53 -26.16
CA LYS A 68 -1.48 45.63 -26.75
C LYS A 68 -2.39 44.52 -26.20
N ASN A 69 -3.46 44.92 -25.53
CA ASN A 69 -4.46 44.06 -24.89
C ASN A 69 -3.86 42.93 -24.01
N ASN A 70 -3.09 43.27 -22.96
CA ASN A 70 -2.42 42.28 -22.11
C ASN A 70 -3.41 41.40 -21.31
N SER A 71 -3.81 40.29 -21.92
CA SER A 71 -4.78 39.31 -21.42
C SER A 71 -4.27 37.89 -21.69
N TYR A 72 -5.16 36.94 -21.93
CA TYR A 72 -4.82 35.54 -22.20
C TYR A 72 -4.27 35.29 -23.61
N GLY A 73 -3.65 34.14 -23.81
CA GLY A 73 -3.23 33.68 -25.13
C GLY A 73 -2.61 32.28 -25.10
N THR A 74 -2.23 31.78 -26.27
CA THR A 74 -1.70 30.41 -26.45
C THR A 74 -0.27 30.48 -26.99
N LEU A 75 0.68 29.89 -26.27
CA LEU A 75 2.09 29.84 -26.67
C LEU A 75 2.35 28.72 -27.68
N ILE A 76 1.65 27.61 -27.51
CA ILE A 76 1.80 26.41 -28.32
C ILE A 76 0.47 25.67 -28.35
N ASP A 77 0.06 25.22 -29.53
CA ASP A 77 -1.21 24.50 -29.72
C ASP A 77 -1.00 23.28 -30.63
N TYR A 78 -0.41 22.26 -30.05
CA TYR A 78 -0.25 20.93 -30.63
C TYR A 78 -1.08 19.93 -29.83
N VAL A 79 -1.33 18.76 -30.42
CA VAL A 79 -1.80 17.59 -29.67
C VAL A 79 -0.63 16.69 -29.28
N PRO A 80 -0.74 15.87 -28.22
CA PRO A 80 0.33 14.98 -27.80
C PRO A 80 0.87 14.06 -28.91
N ALA A 81 0.01 13.65 -29.86
CA ALA A 81 0.41 12.84 -31.00
C ALA A 81 1.43 13.53 -31.94
N ASN A 82 1.56 14.85 -31.88
CA ASN A 82 2.56 15.61 -32.65
C ASN A 82 3.92 15.68 -31.96
N ILE A 83 4.03 15.25 -30.71
CA ILE A 83 5.30 15.23 -29.99
C ILE A 83 6.12 14.03 -30.45
N LYS A 84 7.43 14.20 -30.54
CA LYS A 84 8.41 13.14 -30.73
C LYS A 84 9.21 12.85 -29.47
N ASN A 85 9.67 13.90 -28.78
CA ASN A 85 10.44 13.79 -27.55
C ASN A 85 10.24 15.02 -26.67
N ILE A 86 10.20 14.82 -25.35
CA ILE A 86 10.16 15.87 -24.34
C ILE A 86 11.36 15.65 -23.43
N ARG A 87 12.29 16.59 -23.43
CA ARG A 87 13.40 16.61 -22.49
C ARG A 87 13.05 17.54 -21.33
N VAL A 88 13.01 17.01 -20.12
CA VAL A 88 12.75 17.76 -18.88
C VAL A 88 14.01 17.77 -18.05
N GLU A 89 14.47 18.95 -17.67
CA GLU A 89 15.62 19.16 -16.78
C GLU A 89 15.16 19.94 -15.56
N ASN A 90 15.18 19.32 -14.38
CA ASN A 90 14.71 19.92 -13.13
C ASN A 90 15.56 19.43 -11.94
N LYS A 91 15.18 19.82 -10.72
CA LYS A 91 15.89 19.41 -9.49
C LYS A 91 15.93 17.88 -9.23
N LYS A 92 15.02 17.11 -9.84
CA LYS A 92 14.98 15.64 -9.77
C LYS A 92 15.83 14.97 -10.86
N GLY A 93 16.52 15.75 -11.69
CA GLY A 93 17.42 15.27 -12.73
C GLY A 93 16.91 15.56 -14.14
N THR A 94 17.35 14.72 -15.08
CA THR A 94 16.99 14.85 -16.50
C THR A 94 16.22 13.62 -16.95
N LEU A 95 15.13 13.86 -17.68
CA LEU A 95 14.25 12.83 -18.23
C LEU A 95 13.99 13.12 -19.70
N ASP A 96 14.12 12.10 -20.55
CA ASP A 96 13.73 12.18 -21.96
C ASP A 96 12.50 11.27 -22.18
N VAL A 97 11.31 11.87 -22.27
CA VAL A 97 10.05 11.18 -22.59
C VAL A 97 9.96 11.04 -24.11
N GLN A 98 9.89 9.81 -24.60
CA GLN A 98 9.67 9.49 -26.00
C GLN A 98 8.19 9.18 -26.22
N SER A 99 7.67 9.59 -27.37
CA SER A 99 6.29 9.31 -27.77
C SER A 99 6.25 8.58 -29.10
N THR A 100 5.40 7.56 -29.17
CA THR A 100 5.09 6.83 -30.41
C THR A 100 3.57 6.74 -30.55
N THR A 101 3.06 7.08 -31.73
CA THR A 101 1.61 6.99 -32.02
C THR A 101 1.40 5.96 -33.11
N PRO A 102 1.04 4.70 -32.76
CA PRO A 102 0.70 3.69 -33.74
C PRO A 102 -0.57 4.08 -34.51
N LYS A 103 -0.70 3.60 -35.75
CA LYS A 103 -1.81 3.97 -36.63
C LYS A 103 -3.15 3.48 -36.05
N GLY A 104 -4.03 4.41 -35.70
CA GLY A 104 -5.36 4.10 -35.17
C GLY A 104 -5.40 3.76 -33.68
N GLU A 105 -4.28 3.93 -32.97
CA GLU A 105 -4.16 3.67 -31.53
C GLU A 105 -3.79 4.95 -30.78
N ALA A 106 -3.86 4.90 -29.44
CA ALA A 106 -3.43 6.00 -28.58
C ALA A 106 -1.90 6.16 -28.61
N THR A 107 -1.42 7.38 -28.35
CA THR A 107 0.00 7.64 -28.15
C THR A 107 0.50 6.86 -26.93
N VAL A 108 1.62 6.17 -27.10
CA VAL A 108 2.33 5.44 -26.05
C VAL A 108 3.61 6.18 -25.72
N TYR A 109 3.95 6.23 -24.44
CA TYR A 109 5.13 6.91 -23.94
C TYR A 109 6.12 5.92 -23.32
N SER A 110 7.40 6.22 -23.49
CA SER A 110 8.51 5.54 -22.80
C SER A 110 9.51 6.57 -22.30
N ILE A 111 10.34 6.19 -21.33
CA ILE A 111 11.45 7.02 -20.87
C ILE A 111 12.74 6.46 -21.44
N LYS A 112 13.54 7.32 -22.09
CA LYS A 112 14.82 6.91 -22.69
C LYS A 112 15.74 6.25 -21.66
N GLY A 113 16.20 5.03 -21.93
CA GLY A 113 17.04 4.23 -21.03
C GLY A 113 16.28 3.48 -19.94
N TYR A 114 14.95 3.58 -19.92
CA TYR A 114 14.04 2.90 -18.99
C TYR A 114 12.83 2.31 -19.73
N GLU A 115 13.00 1.94 -21.00
CA GLU A 115 11.94 1.41 -21.85
C GLU A 115 11.37 0.08 -21.34
N ASP A 116 12.15 -0.68 -20.57
CA ASP A 116 11.75 -1.96 -19.96
C ASP A 116 10.87 -1.79 -18.70
N PHE A 117 10.65 -0.56 -18.22
CA PHE A 117 9.87 -0.30 -17.02
C PHE A 117 8.43 0.07 -17.36
N GLU A 118 7.50 -0.53 -16.63
CA GLU A 118 6.12 -0.09 -16.65
C GLU A 118 6.00 1.30 -16.06
N LEU A 119 5.30 2.19 -16.78
CA LEU A 119 5.05 3.55 -16.33
C LEU A 119 3.71 3.64 -15.59
N GLN A 120 3.63 4.55 -14.63
CA GLN A 120 2.40 4.90 -13.95
C GLN A 120 1.42 5.51 -14.95
N SER A 121 0.23 4.89 -15.04
CA SER A 121 -0.86 5.34 -15.90
C SER A 121 -1.17 6.83 -15.69
N GLY A 122 -1.23 7.59 -16.78
CA GLY A 122 -1.58 9.02 -16.80
C GLY A 122 -0.43 9.99 -16.52
N ILE A 123 0.66 9.58 -15.88
CA ILE A 123 1.78 10.47 -15.59
C ILE A 123 2.48 10.96 -16.87
N PRO A 124 2.82 10.10 -17.84
CA PRO A 124 3.39 10.57 -19.11
C PRO A 124 2.43 11.45 -19.90
N ASP A 125 1.13 11.14 -19.87
CA ASP A 125 0.09 11.92 -20.55
C ASP A 125 -0.01 13.35 -19.99
N LEU A 126 0.16 13.55 -18.68
CA LEU A 126 0.17 14.87 -18.06
C LEU A 126 1.32 15.73 -18.60
N VAL A 127 2.53 15.17 -18.65
CA VAL A 127 3.72 15.88 -19.18
C VAL A 127 3.57 16.16 -20.67
N ALA A 128 3.06 15.19 -21.44
CA ALA A 128 2.84 15.37 -22.87
C ALA A 128 1.75 16.41 -23.18
N SER A 129 0.68 16.46 -22.38
CA SER A 129 -0.39 17.45 -22.53
C SER A 129 0.12 18.85 -22.24
N ALA A 130 0.86 19.04 -21.14
CA ALA A 130 1.48 20.34 -20.82
C ALA A 130 2.51 20.79 -21.87
N ALA A 131 3.21 19.84 -22.50
CA ALA A 131 4.20 20.11 -23.55
C ALA A 131 3.57 20.36 -24.94
N SER A 132 2.35 19.88 -25.19
CA SER A 132 1.67 20.05 -26.47
C SER A 132 0.83 21.32 -26.52
N ASN A 133 0.21 21.70 -25.40
CA ASN A 133 -0.63 22.89 -25.30
C ASN A 133 -0.29 23.67 -24.03
N LEU A 134 0.09 24.93 -24.19
CA LEU A 134 0.40 25.83 -23.08
C LEU A 134 -0.19 27.21 -23.34
N GLU A 135 -1.09 27.59 -22.44
CA GLU A 135 -1.75 28.89 -22.41
C GLU A 135 -1.16 29.76 -21.30
N PHE A 136 -1.34 31.07 -21.45
CA PHE A 136 -1.01 32.06 -20.43
C PHE A 136 -2.20 32.99 -20.19
N SER A 137 -2.27 33.55 -18.98
CA SER A 137 -3.32 34.50 -18.58
C SER A 137 -2.87 35.95 -18.73
N LYS A 138 -1.56 36.19 -18.77
CA LYS A 138 -0.96 37.53 -18.88
C LYS A 138 0.50 37.47 -19.34
N VAL A 139 0.95 38.51 -20.04
CA VAL A 139 2.38 38.78 -20.26
C VAL A 139 2.92 39.62 -19.11
N ALA A 140 3.92 39.09 -18.40
CA ALA A 140 4.51 39.70 -17.21
C ALA A 140 5.66 40.68 -17.53
N SER A 141 6.45 40.41 -18.56
CA SER A 141 7.55 41.27 -19.05
C SER A 141 7.86 40.93 -20.50
N THR A 142 8.27 41.92 -21.30
CA THR A 142 8.69 41.76 -22.71
C THR A 142 10.18 41.97 -22.94
N ASP A 143 10.89 42.58 -21.99
CA ASP A 143 12.30 42.95 -22.09
C ASP A 143 13.24 42.00 -21.31
N GLY A 144 12.67 41.05 -20.56
CA GLY A 144 13.43 40.12 -19.73
C GLY A 144 14.01 40.77 -18.47
N GLY A 145 13.53 41.95 -18.10
CA GLY A 145 13.72 42.49 -16.76
C GLY A 145 13.10 41.57 -15.69
N GLY A 146 13.65 41.57 -14.48
CA GLY A 146 13.09 40.79 -13.37
C GLY A 146 13.32 39.28 -13.40
N LYS A 147 14.24 38.75 -14.22
CA LYS A 147 14.54 37.29 -14.27
C LYS A 147 14.82 36.67 -12.91
N ALA A 148 15.57 37.35 -12.04
CA ALA A 148 15.80 36.90 -10.68
C ALA A 148 14.49 36.81 -9.88
N GLU A 149 13.64 37.85 -9.95
CA GLU A 149 12.34 37.91 -9.26
C GLU A 149 11.38 36.83 -9.77
N PHE A 150 11.42 36.55 -11.06
CA PHE A 150 10.63 35.50 -11.70
C PHE A 150 11.22 34.11 -11.53
N GLY A 151 12.42 33.96 -10.93
CA GLY A 151 13.10 32.67 -10.78
C GLY A 151 13.63 32.08 -12.09
N LEU A 152 13.82 32.89 -13.13
CA LEU A 152 14.25 32.45 -14.46
C LEU A 152 15.78 32.46 -14.64
N ASP A 153 16.53 33.05 -13.69
CA ASP A 153 17.99 32.90 -13.64
C ASP A 153 18.38 31.46 -13.26
N ASN A 154 17.59 30.82 -12.40
CA ASN A 154 17.71 29.43 -11.99
C ASN A 154 16.33 28.77 -12.13
N PRO A 155 15.87 28.51 -13.37
CA PRO A 155 14.54 27.96 -13.60
C PRO A 155 14.42 26.62 -12.89
N ARG A 156 13.29 26.38 -12.23
CA ARG A 156 13.04 25.12 -11.51
C ARG A 156 12.97 23.92 -12.46
N SER A 157 12.50 24.19 -13.69
CA SER A 157 12.37 23.22 -14.77
C SER A 157 12.67 23.88 -16.11
N THR A 158 13.48 23.24 -16.94
CA THR A 158 13.70 23.60 -18.35
C THR A 158 13.23 22.45 -19.22
N VAL A 159 12.31 22.72 -20.13
CA VAL A 159 11.66 21.70 -20.96
C VAL A 159 11.94 22.00 -22.42
N THR A 160 12.47 21.02 -23.14
CA THR A 160 12.66 21.09 -24.59
C THR A 160 11.79 20.05 -25.26
N VAL A 161 10.83 20.51 -26.05
CA VAL A 161 9.95 19.64 -26.85
C VAL A 161 10.49 19.59 -28.27
N THR A 162 10.55 18.40 -28.84
CA THR A 162 10.77 18.19 -30.27
C THR A 162 9.52 17.56 -30.86
N TYR A 163 8.98 18.19 -31.90
CA TYR A 163 7.77 17.73 -32.59
C TYR A 163 8.12 16.82 -33.78
N GLN A 164 7.13 16.10 -34.29
CA GLN A 164 7.28 15.20 -35.44
C GLN A 164 7.68 15.95 -36.73
N ASP A 165 7.26 17.22 -36.87
CA ASP A 165 7.63 18.11 -37.98
C ASP A 165 9.06 18.67 -37.87
N LYS A 166 9.82 18.25 -36.84
CA LYS A 166 11.18 18.67 -36.49
C LYS A 166 11.30 20.07 -35.90
N THR A 167 10.20 20.79 -35.72
CA THR A 167 10.19 22.02 -34.93
C THR A 167 10.38 21.72 -33.43
N LYS A 168 10.66 22.76 -32.65
CA LYS A 168 10.96 22.68 -31.23
C LYS A 168 10.28 23.78 -30.44
N ALA A 169 10.02 23.51 -29.17
CA ALA A 169 9.64 24.53 -28.19
C ALA A 169 10.53 24.39 -26.95
N VAL A 170 10.84 25.52 -26.31
CA VAL A 170 11.53 25.55 -25.02
C VAL A 170 10.71 26.34 -24.02
N PHE A 171 10.48 25.75 -22.85
CA PHE A 171 9.85 26.38 -21.71
C PHE A 171 10.85 26.45 -20.56
N LYS A 172 11.08 27.63 -20.00
CA LYS A 172 11.78 27.77 -18.71
C LYS A 172 10.76 28.17 -17.67
N VAL A 173 10.55 27.30 -16.70
CA VAL A 173 9.59 27.47 -15.62
C VAL A 173 10.29 28.08 -14.42
N GLY A 174 9.83 29.24 -13.99
CA GLY A 174 10.36 29.98 -12.86
C GLY A 174 9.56 29.79 -11.56
N SER A 175 9.47 30.86 -10.79
CA SER A 175 8.76 30.94 -9.52
C SER A 175 7.25 31.06 -9.71
N ASN A 176 6.49 30.63 -8.70
CA ASN A 176 5.08 30.93 -8.60
C ASN A 176 4.89 32.44 -8.36
N ALA A 177 3.95 33.05 -9.06
CA ALA A 177 3.57 34.43 -8.84
C ALA A 177 2.83 34.59 -7.49
N PRO A 178 2.89 35.79 -6.86
CA PRO A 178 2.15 36.07 -5.65
C PRO A 178 0.64 35.85 -5.81
N GLN A 179 -0.05 35.67 -4.67
CA GLN A 179 -1.52 35.54 -4.62
C GLN A 179 -2.07 34.41 -5.51
N ALA A 180 -1.27 33.37 -5.76
CA ALA A 180 -1.62 32.24 -6.63
C ALA A 180 -2.03 32.63 -8.06
N ALA A 181 -1.49 33.75 -8.58
CA ALA A 181 -1.85 34.27 -9.90
C ALA A 181 -1.38 33.37 -11.08
N GLY A 182 -0.43 32.47 -10.83
CA GLY A 182 0.12 31.54 -11.82
C GLY A 182 1.60 31.26 -11.58
N THR A 183 2.30 30.81 -12.60
CA THR A 183 3.75 30.57 -12.60
C THR A 183 4.40 31.30 -13.77
N TYR A 184 5.54 31.95 -13.51
CA TYR A 184 6.29 32.65 -14.56
C TYR A 184 6.96 31.65 -15.51
N VAL A 185 6.77 31.81 -16.81
CA VAL A 185 7.33 30.97 -17.86
C VAL A 185 7.97 31.83 -18.93
N GLN A 186 9.22 31.54 -19.29
CA GLN A 186 9.83 32.06 -20.50
C GLN A 186 9.66 31.03 -21.63
N PHE A 187 9.22 31.50 -22.81
CA PHE A 187 8.97 30.66 -23.98
C PHE A 187 9.92 30.98 -25.13
N GLY A 188 10.50 29.93 -25.72
CA GLY A 188 11.45 30.05 -26.81
C GLY A 188 12.80 30.60 -26.36
N THR A 189 13.40 31.46 -27.18
CA THR A 189 14.68 32.14 -26.91
C THR A 189 14.50 33.61 -26.57
N GLU A 190 13.32 34.18 -26.86
CA GLU A 190 13.01 35.58 -26.57
C GLU A 190 12.88 35.83 -25.06
N PRO A 191 13.14 37.07 -24.60
CA PRO A 191 13.17 37.38 -23.16
C PRO A 191 11.79 37.50 -22.51
N THR A 192 10.70 37.44 -23.30
CA THR A 192 9.33 37.61 -22.83
C THR A 192 8.95 36.56 -21.78
N VAL A 193 8.29 37.02 -20.71
CA VAL A 193 7.82 36.22 -19.59
C VAL A 193 6.31 36.23 -19.56
N TYR A 194 5.74 35.04 -19.45
CA TYR A 194 4.30 34.78 -19.44
C TYR A 194 3.88 34.25 -18.08
N LEU A 195 2.62 34.47 -17.71
CA LEU A 195 2.01 33.90 -16.52
C LEU A 195 1.13 32.72 -16.92
N CYS A 196 1.59 31.50 -16.64
CA CYS A 196 0.91 30.26 -16.99
C CYS A 196 0.22 29.63 -15.78
N SER A 197 -0.73 28.71 -16.02
CA SER A 197 -1.34 27.92 -14.95
C SER A 197 -0.31 27.08 -14.21
N THR A 198 -0.25 27.23 -12.89
CA THR A 198 0.67 26.46 -12.02
C THR A 198 0.44 24.96 -12.13
N ASP A 199 -0.82 24.53 -12.21
CA ASP A 199 -1.18 23.11 -12.29
C ASP A 199 -0.63 22.48 -13.57
N VAL A 200 -0.70 23.20 -14.70
CA VAL A 200 -0.19 22.71 -15.99
C VAL A 200 1.33 22.56 -15.95
N VAL A 201 2.05 23.60 -15.51
CA VAL A 201 3.52 23.58 -15.54
C VAL A 201 4.16 22.75 -14.43
N SER A 202 3.40 22.39 -13.39
CA SER A 202 3.85 21.47 -12.33
C SER A 202 4.17 20.07 -12.83
N ALA A 203 3.58 19.66 -13.97
CA ALA A 203 3.91 18.40 -14.63
C ALA A 203 5.40 18.30 -14.99
N PHE A 204 6.07 19.43 -15.21
CA PHE A 204 7.49 19.49 -15.54
C PHE A 204 8.42 19.36 -14.32
N ASP A 205 7.87 19.35 -13.09
CA ASP A 205 8.65 19.16 -11.86
C ASP A 205 8.79 17.66 -11.50
N LEU A 206 8.17 16.77 -12.28
CA LEU A 206 8.25 15.32 -12.15
C LEU A 206 9.62 14.80 -12.60
N GLY A 207 10.10 13.76 -11.92
CA GLY A 207 11.33 13.05 -12.22
C GLY A 207 11.08 11.57 -12.47
N LEU A 208 12.14 10.83 -12.77
CA LEU A 208 12.05 9.41 -13.16
C LEU A 208 11.19 8.56 -12.21
N THR A 209 11.38 8.70 -10.89
CA THR A 209 10.66 7.89 -9.91
C THR A 209 9.16 8.16 -9.87
N ASP A 210 8.71 9.37 -10.24
CA ASP A 210 7.28 9.69 -10.32
C ASP A 210 6.60 9.00 -11.52
N PHE A 211 7.38 8.60 -12.53
CA PHE A 211 6.90 7.94 -13.75
C PHE A 211 6.79 6.43 -13.61
N ILE A 212 7.51 5.79 -12.68
CA ILE A 212 7.54 4.33 -12.58
C ILE A 212 6.26 3.80 -11.91
N ASN A 213 5.74 2.67 -12.42
CA ASN A 213 4.59 1.99 -11.83
C ASN A 213 4.86 1.66 -10.35
N ARG A 214 3.87 1.96 -9.50
CA ARG A 214 3.93 1.78 -8.04
C ARG A 214 3.43 0.43 -7.55
N ASN A 215 2.86 -0.39 -8.43
CA ASN A 215 2.51 -1.78 -8.14
C ASN A 215 3.80 -2.58 -7.91
N ILE A 216 3.95 -3.14 -6.71
CA ILE A 216 5.12 -3.97 -6.37
C ILE A 216 4.91 -5.41 -6.87
N ASN A 217 3.67 -5.91 -6.71
CA ASN A 217 3.24 -7.21 -7.22
C ASN A 217 1.72 -7.24 -7.42
N ASN A 218 1.23 -8.34 -7.99
CA ASN A 218 -0.18 -8.51 -8.32
C ASN A 218 -0.99 -9.04 -7.13
N SER A 219 -2.24 -8.60 -7.04
CA SER A 219 -3.27 -9.24 -6.21
C SER A 219 -3.55 -10.68 -6.70
N ALA A 220 -4.32 -11.44 -5.92
CA ALA A 220 -4.84 -12.73 -6.37
C ALA A 220 -5.93 -12.54 -7.43
N ASP A 221 -5.85 -13.31 -8.52
CA ASP A 221 -6.82 -13.26 -9.61
C ASP A 221 -8.09 -14.09 -9.31
N SER A 222 -8.06 -14.92 -8.27
CA SER A 222 -9.17 -15.75 -7.80
C SER A 222 -9.05 -16.02 -6.29
N ALA A 223 -10.15 -16.49 -5.68
CA ALA A 223 -10.15 -16.90 -4.27
C ALA A 223 -9.22 -18.10 -4.00
N GLU A 224 -9.10 -19.02 -4.97
CA GLU A 224 -8.22 -20.20 -4.87
C GLU A 224 -6.74 -19.82 -4.76
N ASN A 225 -6.36 -18.69 -5.33
CA ASN A 225 -4.98 -18.20 -5.34
C ASN A 225 -4.65 -17.26 -4.16
N ASN A 226 -5.60 -17.05 -3.25
CA ASN A 226 -5.44 -16.08 -2.17
C ASN A 226 -4.71 -16.65 -0.94
N GLU A 227 -4.69 -17.96 -0.78
CA GLU A 227 -4.04 -18.61 0.36
C GLU A 227 -2.64 -19.14 -0.03
N ALA A 228 -1.63 -18.73 0.72
CA ALA A 228 -0.28 -19.25 0.55
C ALA A 228 -0.16 -20.65 1.17
N SER A 229 0.38 -21.60 0.42
CA SER A 229 0.72 -22.94 0.94
C SER A 229 1.86 -22.92 1.96
N SER A 230 2.74 -21.91 1.89
CA SER A 230 3.79 -21.65 2.86
C SER A 230 4.21 -20.18 2.80
N ILE A 231 4.54 -19.61 3.96
CA ILE A 231 5.15 -18.28 4.11
C ILE A 231 6.42 -18.43 4.93
N THR A 232 7.57 -18.05 4.36
CA THR A 232 8.88 -18.06 5.01
C THR A 232 9.37 -16.64 5.22
N ILE A 233 9.74 -16.28 6.45
CA ILE A 233 10.28 -14.98 6.84
C ILE A 233 11.70 -15.18 7.35
N SER A 234 12.63 -14.38 6.86
CA SER A 234 14.05 -14.43 7.23
C SER A 234 14.69 -13.04 7.08
N GLY A 235 16.02 -12.95 7.13
CA GLY A 235 16.76 -11.69 6.98
C GLY A 235 17.60 -11.37 8.21
N SER A 236 18.37 -10.29 8.16
CA SER A 236 19.29 -9.93 9.25
C SER A 236 18.58 -9.50 10.55
N GLY A 237 17.29 -9.18 10.48
CA GLY A 237 16.43 -8.90 11.63
C GLY A 237 15.91 -10.14 12.36
N PHE A 238 16.13 -11.33 11.83
CA PHE A 238 15.60 -12.58 12.36
C PHE A 238 16.73 -13.53 12.76
N LYS A 239 16.71 -14.00 14.02
CA LYS A 239 17.71 -14.97 14.52
C LYS A 239 17.65 -16.31 13.79
N ASN A 240 16.43 -16.78 13.51
CA ASN A 240 16.13 -17.98 12.75
C ASN A 240 15.08 -17.62 11.69
N GLU A 241 15.02 -18.41 10.62
CA GLU A 241 13.87 -18.33 9.73
C GLU A 241 12.58 -18.74 10.46
N ILE A 242 11.48 -18.12 10.05
CA ILE A 242 10.14 -18.43 10.53
C ILE A 242 9.37 -18.99 9.34
N VAL A 243 8.75 -20.16 9.51
CA VAL A 243 7.95 -20.80 8.46
C VAL A 243 6.54 -20.99 8.97
N LEU A 244 5.56 -20.47 8.23
CA LEU A 244 4.13 -20.61 8.47
C LEU A 244 3.50 -21.48 7.37
N GLU A 245 2.63 -22.39 7.77
CA GLU A 245 1.82 -23.23 6.87
C GLU A 245 0.34 -23.15 7.28
N PRO A 246 -0.61 -23.24 6.34
CA PRO A 246 -2.03 -23.25 6.65
C PRO A 246 -2.41 -24.30 7.69
N ASN A 247 -3.17 -23.89 8.71
CA ASN A 247 -3.74 -24.79 9.69
C ASN A 247 -4.99 -25.50 9.14
N LYS A 248 -4.84 -26.75 8.75
CA LYS A 248 -5.94 -27.56 8.17
C LYS A 248 -6.80 -28.28 9.21
N SER A 249 -6.46 -28.22 10.50
CA SER A 249 -7.13 -29.06 11.51
C SER A 249 -8.51 -28.54 11.91
N GLN A 250 -8.83 -27.27 11.68
CA GLN A 250 -10.04 -26.58 12.16
C GLN A 250 -10.25 -26.61 13.70
N LYS A 251 -9.35 -27.25 14.46
CA LYS A 251 -9.41 -27.50 15.92
C LYS A 251 -9.29 -26.25 16.78
N ASN A 252 -8.77 -25.16 16.23
CA ASN A 252 -8.63 -23.88 16.91
C ASN A 252 -8.86 -22.72 15.92
N SER A 253 -8.70 -21.49 16.40
CA SER A 253 -8.90 -20.27 15.62
C SER A 253 -7.68 -19.83 14.81
N ALA A 254 -6.50 -20.42 15.03
CA ALA A 254 -5.31 -20.01 14.30
C ALA A 254 -5.38 -20.46 12.84
N SER A 255 -5.21 -19.53 11.91
CA SER A 255 -5.13 -19.78 10.48
C SER A 255 -3.83 -20.45 10.06
N PHE A 256 -2.75 -20.29 10.84
CA PHE A 256 -1.43 -20.82 10.51
C PHE A 256 -0.83 -21.65 11.65
N ILE A 257 -0.05 -22.66 11.26
CA ILE A 257 0.90 -23.37 12.10
C ILE A 257 2.30 -22.85 11.75
N MET A 258 3.04 -22.41 12.76
CA MET A 258 4.47 -22.18 12.62
C MET A 258 5.19 -23.52 12.68
N THR A 259 6.00 -23.85 11.67
CA THR A 259 6.77 -25.11 11.59
C THR A 259 8.25 -24.92 11.92
N SER A 260 8.75 -23.69 11.81
CA SER A 260 10.11 -23.27 12.17
C SER A 260 10.07 -21.88 12.82
N PRO A 261 10.92 -21.57 13.82
CA PRO A 261 11.93 -22.44 14.44
C PRO A 261 11.35 -23.45 15.44
N VAL A 262 10.16 -23.18 15.94
CA VAL A 262 9.46 -23.99 16.95
C VAL A 262 8.08 -24.31 16.42
N LYS A 263 7.74 -25.60 16.37
CA LYS A 263 6.42 -26.02 15.91
C LYS A 263 5.35 -25.60 16.92
N GLY A 264 4.33 -24.88 16.46
CA GLY A 264 3.20 -24.43 17.29
C GLY A 264 2.15 -23.67 16.48
N TYR A 265 0.97 -23.44 17.05
CA TYR A 265 -0.03 -22.57 16.43
C TYR A 265 0.49 -21.13 16.43
N ALA A 266 0.31 -20.42 15.32
CA ALA A 266 0.68 -19.02 15.24
C ALA A 266 -0.36 -18.14 15.98
N SER A 267 0.06 -16.95 16.38
CA SER A 267 -0.82 -15.86 16.76
C SER A 267 -1.71 -15.50 15.58
N GLU A 268 -3.03 -15.60 15.77
CA GLU A 268 -4.00 -15.29 14.71
C GLU A 268 -3.89 -13.83 14.27
N SER A 269 -3.80 -12.89 15.22
CA SER A 269 -3.71 -11.47 14.91
C SER A 269 -2.45 -11.13 14.10
N GLU A 270 -1.30 -11.63 14.51
CA GLU A 270 -0.03 -11.32 13.84
C GLU A 270 0.09 -12.04 12.48
N SER A 271 -0.28 -13.33 12.42
CA SER A 271 -0.18 -14.11 11.18
C SER A 271 -1.15 -13.65 10.10
N SER A 272 -2.34 -13.17 10.47
CA SER A 272 -3.30 -12.57 9.54
C SER A 272 -2.80 -11.22 8.98
N LEU A 273 -2.14 -10.39 9.79
CA LEU A 273 -1.49 -9.16 9.29
C LEU A 273 -0.38 -9.47 8.29
N ILE A 274 0.43 -10.50 8.56
CA ILE A 274 1.50 -10.93 7.66
C ILE A 274 0.92 -11.45 6.35
N SER A 275 0.01 -12.44 6.40
CA SER A 275 -0.52 -13.08 5.20
C SER A 275 -1.28 -12.09 4.30
N GLY A 276 -2.00 -11.13 4.89
CA GLY A 276 -2.69 -10.06 4.17
C GLY A 276 -1.78 -8.98 3.57
N SER A 277 -0.49 -8.93 3.92
CA SER A 277 0.45 -7.89 3.50
C SER A 277 1.55 -8.40 2.53
N ILE A 278 1.24 -9.43 1.75
CA ILE A 278 2.18 -10.04 0.80
C ILE A 278 1.82 -9.73 -0.66
N ARG A 279 0.54 -9.85 -1.05
CA ARG A 279 0.07 -9.65 -2.44
C ARG A 279 -0.65 -8.32 -2.61
N GLY A 280 -0.71 -7.82 -3.85
CA GLY A 280 -1.39 -6.58 -4.18
C GLY A 280 -0.75 -5.34 -3.56
N LEU A 281 0.56 -5.40 -3.31
CA LEU A 281 1.26 -4.31 -2.64
C LEU A 281 1.38 -3.11 -3.57
N TYR A 282 0.95 -1.96 -3.06
CA TYR A 282 1.05 -0.67 -3.73
C TYR A 282 1.91 0.28 -2.89
N SER A 283 3.03 0.70 -3.45
CA SER A 283 3.99 1.58 -2.78
C SER A 283 3.45 2.98 -2.57
N ASP A 284 3.97 3.72 -1.58
CA ASP A 284 3.68 5.14 -1.38
C ASP A 284 4.50 6.02 -2.36
N SER A 285 5.72 5.58 -2.70
CA SER A 285 6.55 6.18 -3.75
C SER A 285 7.62 5.19 -4.25
N VAL A 286 8.27 5.54 -5.35
CA VAL A 286 9.48 4.84 -5.82
C VAL A 286 10.70 5.60 -5.29
N GLU A 287 11.57 4.88 -4.59
CA GLU A 287 12.81 5.42 -4.04
C GLU A 287 13.92 5.42 -5.09
N MET A 288 14.04 4.33 -5.86
CA MET A 288 15.13 4.17 -6.82
C MET A 288 14.78 3.22 -7.97
N VAL A 289 15.35 3.48 -9.14
CA VAL A 289 15.20 2.68 -10.36
C VAL A 289 16.59 2.26 -10.83
N ASN A 290 16.76 0.99 -11.20
CA ASN A 290 18.05 0.39 -11.54
C ASN A 290 19.16 0.69 -10.51
N PRO A 291 18.96 0.38 -9.22
CA PRO A 291 20.00 0.61 -8.22
C PRO A 291 21.26 -0.21 -8.52
N SER A 292 22.42 0.41 -8.44
CA SER A 292 23.71 -0.30 -8.44
C SER A 292 23.89 -1.10 -7.14
N ASN A 293 24.80 -2.08 -7.14
CA ASN A 293 25.13 -2.85 -5.93
C ASN A 293 25.55 -1.95 -4.75
N ALA A 294 26.33 -0.90 -5.01
CA ALA A 294 26.74 0.06 -4.00
C ALA A 294 25.56 0.89 -3.44
N GLN A 295 24.54 1.17 -4.26
CA GLN A 295 23.31 1.80 -3.80
C GLN A 295 22.47 0.83 -2.97
N LEU A 296 22.31 -0.42 -3.41
CA LEU A 296 21.61 -1.45 -2.64
C LEU A 296 22.26 -1.68 -1.26
N GLU A 297 23.59 -1.65 -1.19
CA GLU A 297 24.33 -1.74 0.07
C GLU A 297 24.03 -0.56 0.99
N LYS A 298 24.07 0.68 0.48
CA LYS A 298 23.71 1.88 1.24
C LYS A 298 22.26 1.87 1.74
N LEU A 299 21.35 1.32 0.94
CA LEU A 299 19.93 1.18 1.30
C LEU A 299 19.70 0.01 2.27
N GLY A 300 20.71 -0.82 2.55
CA GLY A 300 20.57 -2.02 3.39
C GLY A 300 19.84 -3.18 2.70
N LEU A 301 19.68 -3.15 1.38
CA LEU A 301 19.01 -4.18 0.59
C LEU A 301 19.96 -5.26 0.05
N SER A 302 21.29 -5.05 0.14
CA SER A 302 22.27 -6.12 -0.14
C SER A 302 22.25 -7.21 0.96
N SER A 303 21.94 -6.82 2.20
CA SER A 303 21.72 -7.70 3.36
C SER A 303 20.44 -7.27 4.07
N PRO A 304 19.27 -7.57 3.47
CA PRO A 304 18.00 -7.00 3.90
C PRO A 304 17.64 -7.46 5.31
N TYR A 305 17.03 -6.54 6.05
CA TYR A 305 16.54 -6.76 7.41
C TYR A 305 15.49 -7.87 7.44
N ALA A 306 14.56 -7.83 6.49
CA ALA A 306 13.53 -8.82 6.32
C ALA A 306 13.52 -9.35 4.88
N LYS A 307 13.25 -10.64 4.71
CA LYS A 307 12.94 -11.29 3.45
C LYS A 307 11.70 -12.12 3.66
N ILE A 308 10.81 -12.11 2.69
CA ILE A 308 9.64 -12.98 2.69
C ILE A 308 9.58 -13.78 1.38
N THR A 309 9.30 -15.07 1.51
CA THR A 309 8.96 -15.96 0.39
C THR A 309 7.62 -16.60 0.69
N ALA A 310 6.63 -16.36 -0.15
CA ALA A 310 5.29 -16.94 -0.03
C ALA A 310 4.93 -17.71 -1.29
N VAL A 311 4.51 -18.96 -1.12
CA VAL A 311 4.19 -19.87 -2.22
C VAL A 311 2.68 -19.99 -2.36
N TYR A 312 2.12 -19.32 -3.37
CA TYR A 312 0.73 -19.44 -3.77
C TYR A 312 0.59 -20.47 -4.90
N PRO A 313 -0.64 -20.96 -5.19
CA PRO A 313 -0.87 -21.90 -6.28
C PRO A 313 -0.45 -21.38 -7.66
N ASP A 314 -0.57 -20.07 -7.91
CA ASP A 314 -0.27 -19.40 -9.17
C ASP A 314 1.14 -18.77 -9.22
N VAL A 315 1.68 -18.35 -8.07
CA VAL A 315 2.92 -17.58 -8.03
C VAL A 315 3.70 -17.79 -6.74
N THR A 316 5.03 -17.71 -6.82
CA THR A 316 5.87 -17.52 -5.63
C THR A 316 6.27 -16.04 -5.52
N VAL A 317 5.82 -15.37 -4.46
CA VAL A 317 6.19 -13.99 -4.17
C VAL A 317 7.46 -13.97 -3.33
N LYS A 318 8.49 -13.25 -3.78
CA LYS A 318 9.75 -13.04 -3.07
C LYS A 318 10.05 -11.56 -2.94
N LEU A 319 10.11 -11.06 -1.71
CA LEU A 319 10.37 -9.65 -1.42
C LEU A 319 11.49 -9.52 -0.38
N SER A 320 12.25 -8.45 -0.50
CA SER A 320 13.24 -8.01 0.49
C SER A 320 12.83 -6.65 1.03
N GLY A 321 13.03 -6.43 2.34
CA GLY A 321 12.62 -5.24 3.06
C GLY A 321 13.71 -4.74 4.01
N THR A 322 13.81 -3.42 4.15
CA THR A 322 14.66 -2.80 5.18
C THR A 322 13.98 -2.84 6.54
N LYS A 323 14.73 -2.49 7.59
CA LYS A 323 14.14 -2.17 8.89
C LYS A 323 13.26 -0.92 8.74
N PRO A 324 12.13 -0.83 9.47
CA PRO A 324 11.36 0.41 9.53
C PRO A 324 12.24 1.60 9.96
N ASP A 325 12.10 2.72 9.25
CA ASP A 325 12.71 4.00 9.61
C ASP A 325 11.98 4.68 10.78
N SER A 326 12.44 5.87 11.19
CA SER A 326 11.82 6.63 12.29
C SER A 326 10.38 7.05 12.02
N ASP A 327 9.99 7.10 10.75
CA ASP A 327 8.67 7.52 10.29
C ASP A 327 7.75 6.31 10.04
N GLY A 328 8.23 5.09 10.34
CA GLY A 328 7.48 3.85 10.16
C GLY A 328 7.43 3.34 8.71
N ASN A 329 8.33 3.79 7.83
CA ASN A 329 8.41 3.33 6.45
C ASN A 329 9.51 2.29 6.25
N VAL A 330 9.33 1.44 5.23
CA VAL A 330 10.31 0.47 4.77
C VAL A 330 10.58 0.64 3.29
N LEU A 331 11.79 0.28 2.88
CA LEU A 331 12.11 0.09 1.47
C LEU A 331 11.92 -1.37 1.11
N ILE A 332 11.16 -1.63 0.04
CA ILE A 332 10.85 -2.97 -0.46
C ILE A 332 11.33 -3.13 -1.88
N MET A 333 11.84 -4.31 -2.19
CA MET A 333 12.27 -4.70 -3.52
C MET A 333 11.89 -6.14 -3.79
N ALA A 334 11.31 -6.41 -4.97
CA ALA A 334 11.12 -7.79 -5.42
C ALA A 334 12.48 -8.46 -5.63
N ASP A 335 12.59 -9.74 -5.33
CA ASP A 335 13.84 -10.49 -5.51
C ASP A 335 14.28 -10.47 -6.98
N GLY A 336 15.54 -10.08 -7.23
CA GLY A 336 16.05 -9.84 -8.59
C GLY A 336 15.41 -8.67 -9.35
N GLY A 337 14.55 -7.88 -8.68
CA GLY A 337 13.90 -6.72 -9.27
C GLY A 337 14.86 -5.57 -9.60
N LYS A 338 14.33 -4.49 -10.17
CA LYS A 338 15.10 -3.30 -10.55
C LYS A 338 14.52 -1.99 -10.00
N VAL A 339 13.53 -2.07 -9.11
CA VAL A 339 12.87 -0.91 -8.52
C VAL A 339 12.84 -1.08 -7.00
N VAL A 340 13.26 -0.05 -6.29
CA VAL A 340 13.14 0.06 -4.84
C VAL A 340 11.95 0.95 -4.54
N TYR A 341 11.01 0.42 -3.78
CA TYR A 341 9.77 1.08 -3.41
C TYR A 341 9.84 1.52 -1.96
N LYS A 342 9.23 2.66 -1.63
CA LYS A 342 8.97 3.07 -0.25
C LYS A 342 7.51 2.85 0.10
N ILE A 343 7.25 2.21 1.23
CA ILE A 343 5.90 1.89 1.71
C ILE A 343 5.85 1.92 3.25
N SER A 344 4.72 2.27 3.84
CA SER A 344 4.48 2.08 5.27
C SER A 344 4.71 0.63 5.72
N ALA A 345 5.39 0.43 6.84
CA ALA A 345 5.62 -0.89 7.43
C ALA A 345 4.31 -1.61 7.82
N GLU A 346 3.23 -0.87 8.07
CA GLU A 346 1.90 -1.45 8.33
C GLU A 346 1.36 -2.22 7.11
N LYS A 347 1.66 -1.75 5.90
CA LYS A 347 1.28 -2.42 4.64
C LYS A 347 2.21 -3.58 4.28
N ALA A 348 3.27 -3.80 5.06
CA ALA A 348 4.25 -4.86 4.88
C ALA A 348 4.65 -5.44 6.24
N ALA A 349 3.67 -5.96 6.99
CA ALA A 349 3.79 -6.30 8.40
C ALA A 349 4.94 -7.28 8.71
N TRP A 350 5.29 -8.13 7.74
CA TRP A 350 6.44 -9.04 7.80
C TRP A 350 7.80 -8.35 8.00
N THR A 351 7.91 -7.04 7.73
CA THR A 351 9.12 -6.25 8.01
C THR A 351 9.25 -5.80 9.46
N ASN A 352 8.17 -5.89 10.24
CA ASN A 352 8.11 -5.45 11.64
C ASN A 352 7.67 -6.58 12.60
N THR A 353 7.53 -7.80 12.10
CA THR A 353 7.18 -8.97 12.92
C THR A 353 8.42 -9.56 13.62
N SER A 354 8.19 -10.57 14.47
CA SER A 354 9.21 -11.32 15.19
C SER A 354 8.67 -12.69 15.57
N TYR A 355 9.56 -13.60 15.98
CA TYR A 355 9.14 -14.90 16.50
C TYR A 355 8.20 -14.75 17.70
N GLU A 356 8.52 -13.84 18.61
CA GLU A 356 7.78 -13.61 19.85
C GLU A 356 6.36 -13.09 19.60
N LYS A 357 6.16 -12.24 18.58
CA LYS A 357 4.83 -11.76 18.16
C LYS A 357 3.99 -12.85 17.49
N LEU A 358 4.65 -13.80 16.83
CA LEU A 358 4.01 -14.90 16.11
C LEU A 358 3.66 -16.09 16.99
N VAL A 359 4.26 -16.23 18.18
CA VAL A 359 3.84 -17.23 19.14
C VAL A 359 2.43 -16.91 19.65
N ASN A 360 1.58 -17.93 19.71
CA ASN A 360 0.22 -17.80 20.23
C ASN A 360 0.24 -17.25 21.66
N GLU A 361 -0.66 -16.33 21.99
CA GLU A 361 -0.71 -15.73 23.34
C GLU A 361 -1.11 -16.75 24.42
N TYR A 362 -1.83 -17.81 24.04
CA TYR A 362 -2.28 -18.87 24.94
C TYR A 362 -1.47 -20.15 24.75
N VAL A 363 -1.33 -20.93 25.83
CA VAL A 363 -0.66 -22.25 25.79
C VAL A 363 -1.32 -23.16 24.75
N LEU A 364 -2.66 -23.26 24.79
CA LEU A 364 -3.49 -23.93 23.79
C LEU A 364 -4.94 -23.46 23.94
N ASN A 365 -5.58 -23.06 22.85
CA ASN A 365 -6.99 -22.63 22.85
C ASN A 365 -7.80 -23.35 21.75
N PRO A 366 -8.20 -24.62 21.98
CA PRO A 366 -9.01 -25.36 21.04
C PRO A 366 -10.47 -24.90 21.07
N LYS A 367 -11.18 -25.06 19.96
CA LYS A 367 -12.62 -24.81 19.90
C LYS A 367 -13.34 -25.90 20.68
N MET A 368 -14.18 -25.52 21.65
CA MET A 368 -14.98 -26.47 22.44
C MET A 368 -15.84 -27.37 21.54
N SER A 369 -16.36 -26.82 20.45
CA SER A 369 -17.19 -27.53 19.48
C SER A 369 -16.47 -28.61 18.66
N SER A 370 -15.13 -28.70 18.78
CA SER A 370 -14.31 -29.71 18.10
C SER A 370 -13.88 -30.85 19.03
N LEU A 371 -14.29 -30.79 20.29
CA LEU A 371 -13.87 -31.70 21.34
C LEU A 371 -14.96 -32.73 21.65
N SER A 372 -14.53 -33.97 21.79
CA SER A 372 -15.32 -35.07 22.34
C SER A 372 -15.06 -35.28 23.83
N GLY A 373 -13.95 -34.75 24.36
CA GLY A 373 -13.66 -34.85 25.78
C GLY A 373 -12.53 -33.96 26.28
N VAL A 374 -12.57 -33.67 27.58
CA VAL A 374 -11.51 -32.97 28.31
C VAL A 374 -11.20 -33.76 29.58
N SER A 375 -9.94 -34.11 29.79
CA SER A 375 -9.48 -34.80 31.00
C SER A 375 -8.46 -33.95 31.74
N ILE A 376 -8.68 -33.72 33.03
CA ILE A 376 -7.79 -32.92 33.88
C ILE A 376 -7.27 -33.81 34.99
N LYS A 377 -5.96 -34.01 35.03
CA LYS A 377 -5.24 -34.73 36.07
C LYS A 377 -4.56 -33.73 37.00
N ALA A 378 -5.06 -33.65 38.22
CA ALA A 378 -4.51 -32.82 39.30
C ALA A 378 -4.34 -33.69 40.58
N ASP A 379 -5.12 -33.42 41.64
CA ASP A 379 -5.22 -34.28 42.83
C ASP A 379 -5.88 -35.63 42.51
N LYS A 380 -6.86 -35.60 41.60
CA LYS A 380 -7.46 -36.77 40.95
C LYS A 380 -7.68 -36.49 39.46
N THR A 381 -8.22 -37.47 38.76
CA THR A 381 -8.61 -37.31 37.35
C THR A 381 -10.09 -36.89 37.27
N TYR A 382 -10.35 -35.87 36.47
CA TYR A 382 -11.68 -35.38 36.14
C TYR A 382 -11.87 -35.51 34.63
N ALA A 383 -12.82 -36.33 34.19
CA ALA A 383 -13.10 -36.56 32.79
C ALA A 383 -14.47 -36.01 32.42
N PHE A 384 -14.47 -35.09 31.45
CA PHE A 384 -15.66 -34.48 30.88
C PHE A 384 -15.87 -35.03 29.47
N GLU A 385 -17.09 -35.46 29.17
CA GLU A 385 -17.52 -35.88 27.85
C GLU A 385 -18.24 -34.72 27.19
N LEU A 386 -17.87 -34.37 25.97
CA LEU A 386 -18.47 -33.28 25.20
C LEU A 386 -19.14 -33.88 23.96
N GLU A 387 -20.32 -33.36 23.62
CA GLU A 387 -21.02 -33.70 22.39
C GLU A 387 -21.59 -32.42 21.79
N THR A 388 -21.20 -32.10 20.56
CA THR A 388 -21.68 -30.93 19.82
C THR A 388 -22.56 -31.36 18.65
N LYS A 389 -23.72 -30.70 18.50
CA LYS A 389 -24.69 -30.94 17.41
C LYS A 389 -25.09 -29.64 16.75
N GLU A 390 -25.35 -29.70 15.44
CA GLU A 390 -26.05 -28.64 14.74
C GLU A 390 -27.55 -28.69 15.07
N VAL A 391 -28.12 -27.52 15.29
CA VAL A 391 -29.52 -27.30 15.61
C VAL A 391 -30.04 -26.20 14.68
N THR A 392 -30.89 -26.60 13.74
CA THR A 392 -31.61 -25.68 12.86
C THR A 392 -32.94 -25.29 13.51
N LYS A 393 -33.20 -23.99 13.57
CA LYS A 393 -34.49 -23.42 13.96
C LYS A 393 -35.07 -22.68 12.77
N THR A 394 -36.34 -22.94 12.47
CA THR A 394 -37.11 -22.18 11.49
C THR A 394 -37.94 -21.17 12.26
N ASP A 395 -37.86 -19.89 11.88
CA ASP A 395 -38.73 -18.86 12.46
C ASP A 395 -40.15 -18.90 11.87
N ASP A 396 -41.02 -18.04 12.39
CA ASP A 396 -42.42 -17.95 11.97
C ASP A 396 -42.58 -17.46 10.51
N GLU A 397 -41.51 -16.91 9.91
CA GLU A 397 -41.45 -16.44 8.53
C GLU A 397 -40.88 -17.51 7.57
N GLY A 398 -40.45 -18.65 8.10
CA GLY A 398 -39.88 -19.76 7.34
C GLY A 398 -38.37 -19.66 7.12
N GLU A 399 -37.69 -18.68 7.73
CA GLU A 399 -36.23 -18.53 7.64
C GLU A 399 -35.54 -19.51 8.60
N GLU A 400 -34.58 -20.26 8.06
CA GLU A 400 -33.81 -21.24 8.83
C GLU A 400 -32.53 -20.62 9.38
N THR A 401 -32.34 -20.74 10.70
CA THR A 401 -31.09 -20.42 11.39
C THR A 401 -30.47 -21.69 11.96
N THR A 402 -29.31 -22.08 11.45
CA THR A 402 -28.50 -23.17 12.01
C THR A 402 -27.55 -22.63 13.07
N SER A 403 -27.53 -23.30 14.23
CA SER A 403 -26.66 -23.00 15.37
C SER A 403 -26.00 -24.28 15.87
N THR A 404 -24.92 -24.18 16.64
CA THR A 404 -24.33 -25.34 17.31
C THR A 404 -24.71 -25.36 18.79
N SER A 405 -24.98 -26.56 19.31
CA SER A 405 -25.29 -26.80 20.72
C SER A 405 -24.33 -27.85 21.27
N THR A 406 -23.61 -27.49 22.32
CA THR A 406 -22.66 -28.39 23.02
C THR A 406 -23.26 -28.82 24.35
N THR A 407 -23.24 -30.12 24.60
CA THR A 407 -23.60 -30.72 25.90
C THR A 407 -22.35 -31.26 26.57
N VAL A 408 -22.29 -31.19 27.89
CA VAL A 408 -21.13 -31.64 28.68
C VAL A 408 -21.58 -32.55 29.79
N LYS A 409 -20.94 -33.71 29.95
CA LYS A 409 -21.23 -34.67 31.02
C LYS A 409 -20.02 -34.93 31.90
N TYR A 410 -20.30 -35.13 33.17
CA TYR A 410 -19.34 -35.62 34.17
C TYR A 410 -19.97 -36.79 34.93
N ASN A 411 -19.29 -37.94 34.97
CA ASN A 411 -19.81 -39.18 35.57
C ASN A 411 -21.23 -39.54 35.07
N GLY A 412 -21.47 -39.40 33.76
CA GLY A 412 -22.75 -39.69 33.12
C GLY A 412 -23.88 -38.69 33.39
N LYS A 413 -23.65 -37.63 34.18
CA LYS A 413 -24.62 -36.57 34.43
C LYS A 413 -24.28 -35.33 33.61
N GLU A 414 -25.29 -34.75 32.98
CA GLU A 414 -25.17 -33.48 32.26
C GLU A 414 -24.89 -32.32 33.23
N LEU A 415 -23.99 -31.43 32.83
CA LEU A 415 -23.58 -30.24 33.58
C LEU A 415 -24.26 -28.98 33.03
N ASP A 416 -24.36 -27.97 33.88
CA ASP A 416 -24.69 -26.62 33.43
C ASP A 416 -23.57 -26.09 32.51
N LEU A 417 -23.92 -25.82 31.25
CA LEU A 417 -22.97 -25.40 30.23
C LEU A 417 -22.28 -24.09 30.60
N GLY A 418 -22.99 -23.12 31.20
CA GLY A 418 -22.40 -21.83 31.60
C GLY A 418 -21.32 -21.99 32.66
N LYS A 419 -21.53 -22.88 33.64
CA LYS A 419 -20.49 -23.21 34.64
C LYS A 419 -19.31 -23.95 34.03
N PHE A 420 -19.55 -24.87 33.08
CA PHE A 420 -18.46 -25.54 32.39
C PHE A 420 -17.66 -24.58 31.51
N THR A 421 -18.30 -23.63 30.82
CA THR A 421 -17.63 -22.60 30.02
C THR A 421 -16.64 -21.79 30.86
N ASN A 422 -17.01 -21.40 32.09
CA ASN A 422 -16.07 -20.71 32.99
C ASN A 422 -14.83 -21.57 33.31
N LEU A 423 -15.02 -22.87 33.55
CA LEU A 423 -13.89 -23.78 33.73
C LEU A 423 -13.08 -23.88 32.44
N TYR A 424 -13.73 -24.04 31.30
CA TYR A 424 -13.08 -24.17 30.00
C TYR A 424 -12.22 -22.96 29.67
N ASP A 425 -12.71 -21.75 29.93
CA ASP A 425 -11.94 -20.51 29.76
C ASP A 425 -10.68 -20.51 30.65
N ASP A 426 -10.76 -20.99 31.89
CA ASP A 426 -9.56 -21.14 32.74
C ASP A 426 -8.56 -22.18 32.20
N LEU A 427 -9.02 -23.17 31.41
CA LEU A 427 -8.14 -24.16 30.79
C LEU A 427 -7.46 -23.59 29.53
N THR A 428 -8.18 -22.80 28.73
CA THR A 428 -7.76 -22.43 27.38
C THR A 428 -7.21 -21.01 27.27
N LEU A 429 -7.56 -20.12 28.20
CA LEU A 429 -7.09 -18.73 28.23
C LEU A 429 -5.86 -18.52 29.13
N ILE A 430 -5.10 -19.59 29.37
CA ILE A 430 -3.83 -19.53 30.11
C ILE A 430 -2.79 -18.84 29.23
N LYS A 431 -2.47 -17.59 29.57
CA LYS A 431 -1.53 -16.78 28.80
C LYS A 431 -0.08 -17.20 29.07
N LEU A 432 0.72 -17.21 28.00
CA LEU A 432 2.17 -17.27 28.13
C LEU A 432 2.68 -15.93 28.66
N ASN A 433 3.49 -15.98 29.72
CA ASN A 433 4.14 -14.81 30.29
C ASN A 433 5.47 -14.52 29.58
N GLU A 434 6.28 -15.55 29.33
CA GLU A 434 7.47 -15.47 28.50
C GLU A 434 7.54 -16.63 27.49
N VAL A 435 8.07 -16.31 26.31
CA VAL A 435 8.32 -17.24 25.21
C VAL A 435 9.83 -17.49 25.11
N LYS A 436 10.33 -18.42 25.93
CA LYS A 436 11.74 -18.85 25.93
C LYS A 436 11.83 -20.37 26.05
N GLU A 437 13.02 -20.91 25.81
CA GLU A 437 13.28 -22.31 26.14
C GLU A 437 13.36 -22.45 27.67
N HIS A 438 12.47 -23.27 28.24
CA HIS A 438 12.50 -23.65 29.65
C HIS A 438 12.76 -25.14 29.76
N SER A 439 13.67 -25.53 30.66
CA SER A 439 13.85 -26.93 31.04
C SER A 439 12.73 -27.35 31.98
N PHE A 440 12.22 -28.57 31.80
CA PHE A 440 11.25 -29.17 32.70
C PHE A 440 11.70 -30.59 33.08
N SER A 441 11.36 -31.03 34.28
CA SER A 441 11.68 -32.37 34.78
C SER A 441 10.69 -32.80 35.88
N GLY A 442 10.69 -34.09 36.20
CA GLY A 442 9.76 -34.65 37.19
C GLY A 442 8.38 -34.92 36.61
N SER A 443 7.36 -34.90 37.47
CA SER A 443 5.96 -35.11 37.10
C SER A 443 5.23 -33.76 37.01
N PRO A 444 4.31 -33.57 36.04
CA PRO A 444 3.51 -32.35 35.99
C PRO A 444 2.55 -32.28 37.18
N GLU A 445 2.36 -31.07 37.72
CA GLU A 445 1.40 -30.83 38.81
C GLU A 445 -0.05 -30.81 38.31
N VAL A 446 -0.24 -30.42 37.04
CA VAL A 446 -1.51 -30.45 36.33
C VAL A 446 -1.24 -30.90 34.90
N SER A 447 -2.07 -31.82 34.40
CA SER A 447 -2.06 -32.25 33.00
C SER A 447 -3.49 -32.20 32.47
N ILE A 448 -3.67 -31.60 31.30
CA ILE A 448 -4.96 -31.43 30.62
C ILE A 448 -4.85 -32.14 29.27
N THR A 449 -5.73 -33.10 29.02
CA THR A 449 -5.87 -33.76 27.72
C THR A 449 -7.15 -33.28 27.05
N TYR A 450 -7.02 -32.73 25.85
CA TYR A 450 -8.10 -32.38 24.96
C TYR A 450 -8.24 -33.48 23.92
N THR A 451 -9.40 -34.13 23.85
CA THR A 451 -9.72 -35.19 22.90
C THR A 451 -10.64 -34.62 21.83
N TYR A 452 -10.25 -34.75 20.55
CA TYR A 452 -11.01 -34.20 19.43
C TYR A 452 -12.03 -35.20 18.87
N ASP A 453 -13.06 -34.69 18.19
CA ASP A 453 -14.11 -35.50 17.56
C ASP A 453 -13.58 -36.38 16.41
N ASP A 454 -12.59 -35.87 15.67
CA ASP A 454 -11.99 -36.51 14.49
C ASP A 454 -10.86 -37.49 14.83
N SER A 455 -10.72 -37.86 16.12
CA SER A 455 -9.62 -38.60 16.72
C SER A 455 -8.31 -37.82 16.90
N GLY A 456 -7.52 -38.21 17.90
CA GLY A 456 -6.29 -37.53 18.31
C GLY A 456 -6.50 -36.61 19.50
N ASN A 457 -5.40 -36.33 20.21
CA ASN A 457 -5.43 -35.59 21.46
C ASN A 457 -4.29 -34.57 21.50
N ASP A 458 -4.54 -33.43 22.13
CA ASP A 458 -3.47 -32.54 22.61
C ASP A 458 -3.35 -32.65 24.13
N VAL A 459 -2.12 -32.61 24.63
CA VAL A 459 -1.82 -32.66 26.07
C VAL A 459 -1.05 -31.42 26.47
N VAL A 460 -1.61 -30.68 27.42
CA VAL A 460 -0.98 -29.55 28.09
C VAL A 460 -0.56 -29.96 29.48
N GLU A 461 0.69 -29.73 29.84
CA GLU A 461 1.27 -30.09 31.13
C GLU A 461 1.96 -28.90 31.78
N PHE A 462 1.82 -28.77 33.10
CA PHE A 462 2.40 -27.69 33.89
C PHE A 462 3.39 -28.23 34.91
N TYR A 463 4.67 -27.86 34.74
CA TYR A 463 5.78 -28.27 35.60
C TYR A 463 6.24 -27.10 36.46
N ALA A 464 6.33 -27.30 37.77
CA ALA A 464 6.73 -26.22 38.68
C ALA A 464 8.14 -25.72 38.33
N GLU A 465 8.25 -24.43 38.02
CA GLU A 465 9.53 -23.80 37.69
C GLU A 465 10.12 -23.07 38.89
N ASN A 466 9.30 -22.24 39.55
CA ASN A 466 9.67 -21.51 40.76
C ASN A 466 8.42 -21.19 41.60
N ALA A 467 8.50 -20.19 42.50
CA ALA A 467 7.39 -19.81 43.37
C ALA A 467 6.19 -19.20 42.59
N GLU A 468 6.44 -18.57 41.45
CA GLU A 468 5.45 -17.78 40.71
C GLU A 468 5.02 -18.43 39.40
N PHE A 469 5.87 -19.24 38.78
CA PHE A 469 5.68 -19.76 37.43
C PHE A 469 5.62 -21.29 37.32
N TYR A 470 4.85 -21.74 36.34
CA TYR A 470 4.95 -23.06 35.73
C TYR A 470 5.63 -22.95 34.36
N THR A 471 6.45 -23.93 34.01
CA THR A 471 6.78 -24.20 32.61
C THR A 471 5.59 -24.93 31.98
N ALA A 472 5.06 -24.36 30.90
CA ALA A 472 3.97 -24.94 30.12
C ALA A 472 4.53 -25.80 28.98
N VAL A 473 4.05 -27.04 28.90
CA VAL A 473 4.49 -28.04 27.92
C VAL A 473 3.29 -28.49 27.10
N LEU A 474 3.34 -28.29 25.79
CA LEU A 474 2.33 -28.75 24.84
C LEU A 474 2.90 -29.93 24.05
N ASN A 475 2.23 -31.09 24.13
CA ASN A 475 2.60 -32.31 23.42
C ASN A 475 4.09 -32.69 23.60
N GLY A 476 4.58 -32.57 24.84
CA GLY A 476 5.97 -32.89 25.21
C GLY A 476 7.00 -31.83 24.85
N ARG A 477 6.59 -30.66 24.34
CA ARG A 477 7.47 -29.53 24.03
C ARG A 477 7.16 -28.33 24.92
N ALA A 478 8.18 -27.77 25.57
CA ALA A 478 8.03 -26.51 26.30
C ALA A 478 7.68 -25.39 25.32
N VAL A 479 6.62 -24.64 25.64
CA VAL A 479 6.13 -23.51 24.82
C VAL A 479 6.33 -22.15 25.50
N GLY A 480 6.67 -22.14 26.78
CA GLY A 480 6.96 -20.95 27.58
C GLY A 480 6.62 -21.17 29.04
N ASN A 481 6.46 -20.09 29.79
CA ASN A 481 5.98 -20.14 31.18
C ASN A 481 4.66 -19.40 31.37
N CYS A 482 3.93 -19.75 32.43
CA CYS A 482 2.68 -19.12 32.82
C CYS A 482 2.58 -19.00 34.35
N TYR A 483 1.70 -18.13 34.86
CA TYR A 483 1.59 -17.91 36.30
C TYR A 483 0.93 -19.09 37.00
N LYS A 484 1.46 -19.47 38.16
CA LYS A 484 0.83 -20.49 39.03
C LYS A 484 -0.60 -20.11 39.43
N ALA A 485 -0.88 -18.82 39.55
CA ALA A 485 -2.21 -18.30 39.86
C ALA A 485 -3.25 -18.68 38.79
N ASP A 486 -2.87 -18.72 37.51
CA ASP A 486 -3.78 -19.09 36.43
C ASP A 486 -4.16 -20.57 36.53
N VAL A 487 -3.17 -21.43 36.71
CA VAL A 487 -3.37 -22.88 36.90
C VAL A 487 -4.10 -23.19 38.22
N ALA A 488 -3.95 -22.35 39.26
CA ALA A 488 -4.68 -22.51 40.51
C ALA A 488 -6.18 -22.25 40.36
N ARG A 489 -6.62 -21.35 39.46
CA ARG A 489 -8.05 -21.12 39.18
C ARG A 489 -8.74 -22.37 38.66
N ILE A 490 -8.06 -23.14 37.80
CA ILE A 490 -8.53 -24.44 37.30
C ILE A 490 -8.88 -25.38 38.47
N LYS A 491 -7.98 -25.53 39.44
CA LYS A 491 -8.18 -26.40 40.61
C LYS A 491 -9.38 -25.97 41.46
N ASN A 492 -9.61 -24.66 41.61
CA ASN A 492 -10.73 -24.14 42.38
C ASN A 492 -12.08 -24.31 41.67
N ASN A 493 -12.12 -24.03 40.37
CA ASN A 493 -13.35 -24.08 39.58
C ASN A 493 -13.79 -25.52 39.28
N ILE A 494 -12.84 -26.43 39.04
CA ILE A 494 -13.16 -27.84 38.82
C ILE A 494 -13.77 -28.50 40.07
N GLN A 495 -13.31 -28.14 41.27
CA GLN A 495 -13.88 -28.61 42.52
C GLN A 495 -15.29 -28.07 42.76
N SER A 496 -15.57 -26.84 42.32
CA SER A 496 -16.90 -26.23 42.45
C SER A 496 -17.91 -26.83 41.46
N LEU A 497 -17.45 -27.24 40.28
CA LEU A 497 -18.29 -27.84 39.23
C LEU A 497 -18.66 -29.31 39.51
N THR A 498 -17.82 -30.03 40.25
CA THR A 498 -17.92 -31.49 40.42
C THR A 498 -18.40 -31.94 41.81
N LYS A 499 -18.82 -30.99 42.65
CA LYS A 499 -19.61 -31.22 43.87
C LYS A 499 -21.08 -31.35 43.50
#